data_AF-A0A4Q9KKX0-F1
#
_entry.id   AF-A0A4Q9KKX0-F1
#
_cell.length_a   1.000
_cell.length_b   1.000
_cell.length_c   1.000
_cell.angle_alpha   90.00
_cell.angle_beta   90.00
_cell.angle_gamma   90.00
#
_symmetry.space_group_name_H-M   'P 1'
#
loop_
_entity.id
_entity.type
_entity.pdbx_description
1 polymer ?
#
loop_
_entity_poly.entity_id
_entity_poly.type
_entity_poly.pdbx_seq_one_letter_code
_entity_poly.pdbx_strand_id
1 'polypeptide(L)'
;MADGLTLAELTLAVLLVAALIPVVWLIGRRRWLARSGWVFDCSLRSAIMTPSTWMLGVVRLNGELVEWYRVFSWSLRPKVTLRRGQAQPTASRVLEPAERALLVDQDRVVQLTDPEGRSVELAMAPARMTAFLSWLEAAPPGSGYR
;
A
#
# COMPACT_ATOMS: atom_id res chain seq x y z
N MET A 1 -0.28 -0.77 53.19
CA MET A 1 0.49 -1.67 52.29
C MET A 1 -0.37 -2.27 51.16
N ALA A 2 -1.69 -2.41 51.31
CA ALA A 2 -2.58 -2.91 50.25
C ALA A 2 -2.84 -1.91 49.09
N ASP A 3 -2.80 -0.61 49.37
CA ASP A 3 -3.09 0.43 48.37
C ASP A 3 -2.02 0.52 47.25
N GLY A 4 -0.77 0.18 47.57
CA GLY A 4 0.32 0.19 46.60
C GLY A 4 0.24 -0.97 45.60
N LEU A 5 -0.27 -2.14 46.04
CA LEU A 5 -0.40 -3.32 45.20
C LEU A 5 -1.55 -3.15 44.19
N THR A 6 -2.69 -2.63 44.65
CA THR A 6 -3.85 -2.34 43.79
C THR A 6 -3.55 -1.25 42.75
N LEU A 7 -2.76 -0.23 43.12
CA LEU A 7 -2.33 0.82 42.19
C LEU A 7 -1.31 0.29 41.16
N ALA A 8 -0.40 -0.59 41.56
CA ALA A 8 0.51 -1.30 40.65
C ALA A 8 -0.23 -2.23 39.67
N GLU A 9 -1.25 -2.95 40.15
CA GLU A 9 -2.10 -3.81 39.31
C GLU A 9 -2.89 -2.98 38.28
N LEU A 10 -3.51 -1.87 38.71
CA LEU A 10 -4.25 -0.98 37.82
C LEU A 10 -3.35 -0.33 36.77
N THR A 11 -2.17 0.15 37.17
CA THR A 11 -1.20 0.74 36.21
C THR A 11 -0.72 -0.28 35.19
N LEU A 12 -0.40 -1.51 35.63
CA LEU A 12 -0.02 -2.60 34.72
C LEU A 12 -1.17 -2.95 33.75
N ALA A 13 -2.41 -3.05 34.25
CA ALA A 13 -3.57 -3.33 33.42
C ALA A 13 -3.80 -2.23 32.36
N VAL A 14 -3.69 -0.96 32.74
CA VAL A 14 -3.82 0.18 31.80
C VAL A 14 -2.71 0.14 30.75
N LEU A 15 -1.46 -0.11 31.14
CA LEU A 15 -0.34 -0.23 30.19
C LEU A 15 -0.54 -1.38 29.21
N LEU A 16 -1.03 -2.53 29.70
CA LEU A 16 -1.30 -3.70 28.86
C LEU A 16 -2.43 -3.41 27.85
N VAL A 17 -3.52 -2.79 28.29
CA VAL A 17 -4.62 -2.38 27.38
C VAL A 17 -4.11 -1.36 26.36
N ALA A 18 -3.35 -0.35 26.80
CA ALA A 18 -2.77 0.65 25.91
C ALA A 18 -1.83 0.03 24.85
N ALA A 19 -1.07 -1.02 25.22
CA ALA A 19 -0.22 -1.76 24.30
C ALA A 19 -1.00 -2.67 23.34
N LEU A 20 -2.19 -3.17 23.73
CA LEU A 20 -3.03 -4.03 22.89
C LEU A 20 -3.82 -3.25 21.84
N ILE A 21 -4.23 -2.01 22.13
CA ILE A 21 -4.95 -1.14 21.19
C ILE A 21 -4.28 -1.05 19.80
N PRO A 22 -2.97 -0.73 19.65
CA PRO A 22 -2.34 -0.68 18.34
C PRO A 22 -2.37 -2.02 17.60
N VAL A 23 -2.21 -3.12 18.34
CA VAL A 23 -2.20 -4.48 17.76
C VAL A 23 -3.57 -4.82 17.18
N VAL A 24 -4.63 -4.62 17.97
CA VAL A 24 -6.01 -4.85 17.52
C VAL A 24 -6.37 -3.93 16.35
N TRP A 25 -5.96 -2.66 16.40
CA TRP A 25 -6.16 -1.71 15.31
C TRP A 25 -5.46 -2.17 14.02
N LEU A 26 -4.18 -2.59 14.10
CA LEU A 26 -3.42 -3.07 12.93
C LEU A 26 -4.03 -4.34 12.34
N ILE A 27 -4.47 -5.28 13.18
CA ILE A 27 -5.15 -6.49 12.71
C ILE A 27 -6.48 -6.14 12.03
N GLY A 28 -7.30 -5.29 12.66
CA GLY A 28 -8.57 -4.81 12.10
C GLY A 28 -8.37 -4.11 10.76
N ARG A 29 -7.39 -3.21 10.67
CA ARG A 29 -6.99 -2.54 9.42
C ARG A 29 -6.59 -3.55 8.35
N ARG A 30 -5.73 -4.50 8.67
CA ARG A 30 -5.28 -5.52 7.71
C ARG A 30 -6.43 -6.39 7.25
N ARG A 31 -7.36 -6.78 8.14
CA ARG A 31 -8.56 -7.52 7.76
C ARG A 31 -9.50 -6.69 6.89
N TRP A 32 -9.68 -5.40 7.18
CA TRP A 32 -10.50 -4.52 6.35
C TRP A 32 -9.93 -4.40 4.93
N LEU A 33 -8.62 -4.18 4.78
CA LEU A 33 -7.97 -4.17 3.45
C LEU A 33 -8.16 -5.50 2.71
N ALA A 34 -7.95 -6.63 3.41
CA ALA A 34 -8.05 -7.96 2.82
C ALA A 34 -9.48 -8.35 2.40
N ARG A 35 -10.51 -7.73 2.97
CA ARG A 35 -11.92 -8.02 2.63
C ARG A 35 -12.37 -7.41 1.32
N SER A 36 -11.57 -6.56 0.70
CA SER A 36 -12.04 -5.65 -0.33
C SER A 36 -11.07 -5.55 -1.51
N GLY A 37 -11.32 -6.37 -2.53
CA GLY A 37 -10.60 -6.35 -3.80
C GLY A 37 -9.31 -7.16 -3.80
N TRP A 38 -8.58 -7.06 -4.92
CA TRP A 38 -7.29 -7.73 -5.07
C TRP A 38 -6.19 -6.86 -4.45
N VAL A 39 -5.43 -7.44 -3.53
CA VAL A 39 -4.43 -6.75 -2.71
C VAL A 39 -3.07 -7.42 -2.89
N PHE A 40 -2.00 -6.62 -3.03
CA PHE A 40 -0.63 -7.11 -3.12
C PHE A 40 0.39 -6.09 -2.58
N ASP A 41 1.52 -6.60 -2.10
CA ASP A 41 2.59 -5.78 -1.56
C ASP A 41 3.31 -5.02 -2.68
N CYS A 42 3.47 -3.72 -2.51
CA CYS A 42 4.04 -2.85 -3.52
C CYS A 42 4.63 -1.59 -2.89
N SER A 43 5.87 -1.27 -3.24
CA SER A 43 6.54 -0.07 -2.76
C SER A 43 6.36 1.07 -3.73
N LEU A 44 6.09 2.27 -3.21
CA LEU A 44 5.85 3.46 -4.00
C LEU A 44 7.01 4.43 -3.83
N ARG A 45 7.52 4.94 -4.95
CA ARG A 45 8.35 6.13 -5.03
C ARG A 45 7.61 7.17 -5.85
N SER A 46 7.33 8.33 -5.27
CA SER A 46 6.65 9.43 -5.97
C SER A 46 7.61 10.58 -6.13
N ALA A 47 7.72 11.11 -7.34
CA ALA A 47 8.52 12.30 -7.63
C ALA A 47 8.07 13.53 -6.81
N ILE A 48 6.80 13.56 -6.39
CA ILE A 48 6.18 14.70 -5.70
C ILE A 48 6.35 14.61 -4.18
N MET A 49 6.21 13.42 -3.59
CA MET A 49 6.26 13.27 -2.13
C MET A 49 7.68 13.08 -1.61
N THR A 50 8.42 12.14 -2.20
CA THR A 50 9.78 11.76 -1.78
C THR A 50 10.49 11.14 -2.98
N PRO A 51 11.11 11.95 -3.84
CA PRO A 51 11.73 11.47 -5.08
C PRO A 51 12.89 10.48 -4.83
N SER A 52 13.51 10.50 -3.66
CA SER A 52 14.69 9.69 -3.34
C SER A 52 14.41 8.44 -2.49
N THR A 53 13.18 8.21 -2.01
CA THR A 53 12.93 7.15 -1.02
C THR A 53 11.73 6.28 -1.39
N TRP A 54 11.96 4.97 -1.35
CA TRP A 54 10.92 3.95 -1.46
C TRP A 54 10.10 3.89 -0.17
N MET A 55 8.78 3.95 -0.33
CA MET A 55 7.86 3.73 0.78
C MET A 55 7.24 2.34 0.66
N LEU A 56 7.40 1.52 1.69
CA LEU A 56 6.76 0.21 1.79
C LEU A 56 5.24 0.36 1.91
N GLY A 57 4.52 -0.32 1.04
CA GLY A 57 3.09 -0.21 0.94
C GLY A 57 2.42 -1.45 0.40
N VAL A 58 1.11 -1.30 0.25
CA VAL A 58 0.21 -2.30 -0.29
C VAL A 58 -0.68 -1.59 -1.30
N VAL A 59 -0.79 -2.15 -2.49
CA VAL A 59 -1.78 -1.72 -3.48
C VAL A 59 -3.06 -2.52 -3.27
N ARG A 60 -4.18 -1.81 -3.30
CA ARG A 60 -5.52 -2.37 -3.37
C ARG A 60 -6.16 -1.94 -4.67
N LEU A 61 -6.63 -2.91 -5.45
CA LEU A 61 -7.39 -2.67 -6.66
C LEU A 61 -8.88 -2.74 -6.34
N ASN A 62 -9.57 -1.61 -6.49
CA ASN A 62 -10.98 -1.44 -6.18
C ASN A 62 -11.74 -0.93 -7.41
N GLY A 63 -12.29 -1.84 -8.21
CA GLY A 63 -13.01 -1.49 -9.44
C GLY A 63 -12.09 -0.88 -10.49
N GLU A 64 -12.11 0.45 -10.62
CA GLU A 64 -11.21 1.22 -11.49
C GLU A 64 -10.15 2.01 -10.72
N LEU A 65 -10.10 1.88 -9.40
CA LEU A 65 -9.17 2.61 -8.55
C LEU A 65 -8.00 1.72 -8.16
N VAL A 66 -6.80 2.27 -8.33
CA VAL A 66 -5.55 1.77 -7.75
C VAL A 66 -5.27 2.61 -6.51
N GLU A 67 -5.48 2.02 -5.34
CA GLU A 67 -5.29 2.67 -4.06
C GLU A 67 -4.01 2.16 -3.41
N TRP A 68 -3.06 3.05 -3.11
CA TRP A 68 -1.83 2.69 -2.40
C TRP A 68 -1.89 3.10 -0.93
N TYR A 69 -1.62 2.14 -0.06
CA TYR A 69 -1.62 2.30 1.39
C TYR A 69 -0.23 2.03 1.95
N ARG A 70 0.23 2.89 2.87
CA ARG A 70 1.49 2.66 3.59
C ARG A 70 1.32 1.52 4.60
N VAL A 71 2.27 0.59 4.66
CA VAL A 71 2.25 -0.57 5.58
C VAL A 71 2.19 -0.08 7.03
N PHE A 72 3.18 0.70 7.45
CA PHE A 72 3.27 1.27 8.79
C PHE A 72 2.63 2.66 8.84
N SER A 73 1.30 2.72 8.77
CA SER A 73 0.57 3.97 8.96
C SER A 73 -0.70 3.76 9.77
N TRP A 74 -1.00 4.74 10.62
CA TRP A 74 -2.23 4.79 11.40
C TRP A 74 -3.44 5.20 10.54
N SER A 75 -3.20 5.71 9.31
CA SER A 75 -4.26 6.12 8.40
C SER A 75 -4.94 4.93 7.72
N LEU A 76 -6.28 4.90 7.79
CA LEU A 76 -7.14 4.04 6.99
C LEU A 76 -7.40 4.59 5.58
N ARG A 77 -6.93 5.81 5.28
CA ARG A 77 -7.06 6.41 3.95
C ARG A 77 -5.87 6.06 3.06
N PRO A 78 -6.09 5.80 1.77
CA PRO A 78 -5.01 5.63 0.81
C PRO A 78 -4.19 6.92 0.72
N LYS A 79 -2.88 6.78 0.58
CA LYS A 79 -1.97 7.92 0.44
C LYS A 79 -1.87 8.40 -1.00
N VAL A 80 -2.00 7.48 -1.95
CA VAL A 80 -2.07 7.76 -3.38
C VAL A 80 -3.24 6.98 -3.94
N THR A 81 -4.05 7.64 -4.77
CA THR A 81 -5.16 7.01 -5.50
C THR A 81 -5.00 7.38 -6.96
N LEU A 82 -5.00 6.38 -7.83
CA LEU A 82 -4.95 6.55 -9.28
C LEU A 82 -6.18 5.90 -9.89
N ARG A 83 -6.73 6.49 -10.94
CA ARG A 83 -7.75 5.83 -11.75
C ARG A 83 -7.08 5.03 -12.86
N ARG A 84 -7.57 3.83 -13.12
CA ARG A 84 -7.11 2.94 -14.19
C ARG A 84 -7.03 3.63 -15.55
N GLY A 85 -8.09 4.34 -15.95
CA GLY A 85 -8.11 5.08 -17.22
C GLY A 85 -7.19 6.30 -17.28
N GLN A 86 -6.62 6.70 -16.14
CA GLN A 86 -5.70 7.83 -16.03
C GLN A 86 -4.24 7.38 -15.83
N ALA A 87 -4.02 6.23 -15.21
CA ALA A 87 -2.69 5.68 -14.95
C ALA A 87 -2.13 5.02 -16.21
N GLN A 88 -1.32 5.75 -16.98
CA GLN A 88 -0.63 5.20 -18.15
C GLN A 88 0.73 4.62 -17.75
N PRO A 89 0.99 3.33 -18.01
CA PRO A 89 2.32 2.75 -17.85
C PRO A 89 3.26 3.33 -18.90
N THR A 90 4.22 4.15 -18.47
CA THR A 90 5.16 4.84 -19.35
C THR A 90 6.46 4.07 -19.52
N ALA A 91 6.92 3.40 -18.45
CA ALA A 91 8.17 2.65 -18.45
C ALA A 91 8.11 1.48 -17.46
N SER A 92 8.85 0.41 -17.77
CA SER A 92 9.08 -0.72 -16.87
C SER A 92 10.58 -0.99 -16.80
N ARG A 93 11.11 -1.17 -15.59
CA ARG A 93 12.54 -1.44 -15.33
C ARG A 93 12.75 -2.47 -14.23
N VAL A 94 13.97 -2.97 -14.12
CA VAL A 94 14.42 -3.78 -12.99
C VAL A 94 14.87 -2.85 -11.86
N LEU A 95 14.68 -3.25 -10.60
CA LEU A 95 15.27 -2.52 -9.47
C LEU A 95 16.79 -2.55 -9.56
N GLU A 96 17.42 -1.43 -9.23
CA GLU A 96 18.88 -1.39 -9.12
C GLU A 96 19.35 -2.20 -7.91
N PRO A 97 20.57 -2.79 -7.93
CA PRO A 97 21.06 -3.62 -6.82
C PRO A 97 21.02 -2.93 -5.45
N ALA A 98 21.28 -1.63 -5.40
CA ALA A 98 21.19 -0.83 -4.18
C ALA A 98 19.74 -0.68 -3.67
N GLU A 99 18.76 -0.60 -4.58
CA GLU A 99 17.33 -0.52 -4.24
C GLU A 99 16.78 -1.88 -3.78
N ARG A 100 17.26 -2.98 -4.38
CA ARG A 100 16.87 -4.35 -4.00
C ARG A 100 17.20 -4.69 -2.56
N ALA A 101 18.27 -4.11 -2.00
CA ALA A 101 18.62 -4.30 -0.59
C ALA A 101 17.57 -3.70 0.38
N LEU A 102 16.77 -2.74 -0.09
CA LEU A 102 15.75 -2.04 0.71
C LEU A 102 14.36 -2.67 0.58
N LEU A 103 14.15 -3.51 -0.45
CA LEU A 103 12.85 -4.02 -0.84
C LEU A 103 12.85 -5.56 -0.88
N VAL A 104 12.01 -6.17 -0.06
CA VAL A 104 11.90 -7.63 0.02
C VAL A 104 10.94 -8.13 -1.06
N ASP A 105 11.39 -9.08 -1.88
CA ASP A 105 10.58 -9.78 -2.89
C ASP A 105 9.98 -8.86 -3.99
N GLN A 106 10.63 -7.74 -4.26
CA GLN A 106 10.25 -6.80 -5.31
C GLN A 106 11.43 -6.55 -6.25
N ASP A 107 11.28 -6.95 -7.51
CA ASP A 107 12.37 -6.89 -8.50
C ASP A 107 12.01 -6.06 -9.75
N ARG A 108 10.74 -5.67 -9.91
CA ARG A 108 10.25 -4.92 -11.07
C ARG A 108 9.62 -3.62 -10.64
N VAL A 109 9.95 -2.55 -11.36
CA VAL A 109 9.36 -1.22 -11.21
C VAL A 109 8.56 -0.88 -12.45
N VAL A 110 7.35 -0.36 -12.27
CA VAL A 110 6.57 0.31 -13.31
C VAL A 110 6.41 1.77 -12.96
N GLN A 111 6.61 2.64 -13.93
CA GLN A 111 6.30 4.06 -13.83
C GLN A 111 4.91 4.29 -14.42
N LEU A 112 4.02 4.85 -13.60
CA LEU A 112 2.70 5.30 -13.99
C LEU A 112 2.68 6.82 -14.04
N THR A 113 2.15 7.37 -15.13
CA THR A 113 1.95 8.80 -15.28
C THR A 113 0.46 9.09 -15.41
N ASP A 114 0.00 10.06 -14.63
CA ASP A 114 -1.36 10.60 -14.69
C ASP A 114 -1.46 11.72 -15.76
N PRO A 115 -2.63 11.96 -16.39
CA PRO A 115 -2.88 13.10 -17.28
C PRO A 115 -2.36 14.46 -16.81
N GLU A 116 -2.27 14.70 -15.50
CA GLU A 116 -1.70 15.91 -14.92
C GLU A 116 -0.15 15.94 -14.95
N GLY A 117 0.51 14.95 -15.58
CA GLY A 117 1.96 14.83 -15.67
C GLY A 117 2.62 14.30 -14.39
N ARG A 118 1.83 13.90 -13.39
CA ARG A 118 2.34 13.35 -12.13
C ARG A 118 2.80 11.92 -12.35
N SER A 119 4.07 11.64 -12.07
CA SER A 119 4.63 10.29 -12.17
C SER A 119 4.82 9.64 -10.80
N VAL A 120 4.46 8.36 -10.73
CA VAL A 120 4.73 7.49 -9.60
C VAL A 120 5.37 6.19 -10.08
N GLU A 121 6.32 5.71 -9.33
CA GLU A 121 6.95 4.42 -9.53
C GLU A 121 6.42 3.42 -8.51
N LEU A 122 6.07 2.23 -8.99
CA LEU A 122 5.58 1.11 -8.20
C LEU A 122 6.53 -0.08 -8.37
N ALA A 123 7.19 -0.47 -7.29
CA ALA A 123 8.00 -1.68 -7.21
C ALA A 123 7.17 -2.86 -6.70
N MET A 124 7.20 -3.99 -7.41
CA MET A 124 6.46 -5.20 -7.07
C MET A 124 7.16 -6.46 -7.59
N ALA A 125 6.69 -7.63 -7.14
CA ALA A 125 7.15 -8.92 -7.65
C ALA A 125 6.83 -9.07 -9.16
N PRO A 126 7.66 -9.76 -9.96
CA PRO A 126 7.45 -9.91 -11.40
C PRO A 126 6.07 -10.48 -11.77
N ALA A 127 5.61 -11.52 -11.05
CA ALA A 127 4.30 -12.12 -11.30
C ALA A 127 3.14 -11.15 -11.02
N ARG A 128 3.29 -10.27 -10.02
CA ARG A 128 2.30 -9.23 -9.70
C ARG A 128 2.29 -8.14 -10.75
N MET A 129 3.46 -7.77 -11.29
CA MET A 129 3.59 -6.79 -12.36
C MET A 129 2.78 -7.18 -13.59
N THR A 130 2.96 -8.41 -14.08
CA THR A 130 2.25 -8.88 -15.27
C THR A 130 0.74 -8.84 -15.07
N ALA A 131 0.25 -9.32 -13.92
CA ALA A 131 -1.17 -9.33 -13.63
C ALA A 131 -1.74 -7.91 -13.39
N PHE A 132 -0.95 -7.00 -12.82
CA PHE A 132 -1.32 -5.59 -12.65
C PHE A 132 -1.42 -4.85 -14.00
N LEU A 133 -0.43 -5.02 -14.88
CA LEU A 133 -0.45 -4.43 -16.22
C LEU A 133 -1.59 -4.99 -17.08
N SER A 134 -1.79 -6.31 -17.06
CA SER A 134 -2.93 -6.94 -17.73
C SER A 134 -4.27 -6.41 -17.23
N TRP A 135 -4.40 -6.19 -15.92
CA TRP A 135 -5.57 -5.54 -15.35
C TRP A 135 -5.69 -4.07 -15.80
N LEU A 136 -4.60 -3.30 -15.88
CA LEU A 136 -4.67 -1.92 -16.39
C LEU A 136 -5.16 -1.88 -17.85
N GLU A 137 -4.63 -2.77 -18.69
CA GLU A 137 -4.89 -2.83 -20.14
C GLU A 137 -6.26 -3.38 -20.52
N ALA A 138 -6.87 -4.22 -19.67
CA ALA A 138 -8.19 -4.74 -19.98
C ALA A 138 -9.22 -3.59 -20.11
N ALA A 139 -10.34 -3.82 -20.79
CA ALA A 139 -11.43 -2.84 -20.79
C ALA A 139 -12.13 -2.82 -19.42
N PRO A 140 -12.63 -1.66 -18.94
CA PRO A 140 -13.48 -1.62 -17.76
C PRO A 140 -14.79 -2.39 -18.03
N PRO A 141 -15.29 -3.18 -17.06
CA PRO A 141 -16.55 -3.89 -17.22
C PRO A 141 -17.71 -2.88 -17.29
N GLY A 142 -18.22 -2.62 -18.51
CA GLY A 142 -19.37 -1.74 -18.72
C GLY A 142 -19.32 -0.85 -19.96
N SER A 143 -18.22 -0.80 -20.73
CA SER A 143 -18.15 0.03 -21.94
C SER A 143 -18.80 -0.59 -23.19
N GLY A 144 -19.58 -1.65 -23.03
CA GLY A 144 -20.18 -2.40 -24.14
C GLY A 144 -21.66 -2.66 -23.91
N TYR A 145 -22.47 -1.62 -24.03
CA TYR A 145 -23.79 -1.59 -24.69
C TYR A 145 -24.48 -0.26 -24.37
N ARG A 146 -24.38 0.71 -25.28
CA ARG A 146 -25.41 1.71 -25.53
C ARG A 146 -25.27 2.22 -26.96
#